data_AF-A0A1C5TUE3-F1
#
_entry.id   AF-A0A1C5TUE3-F1
#
_cell.length_a   1.000
_cell.length_b   1.000
_cell.length_c   1.000
_cell.angle_alpha   90.00
_cell.angle_beta   90.00
_cell.angle_gamma   90.00
#
_symmetry.space_group_name_H-M   'P 1'
#
loop_
_entity.id
_entity.type
_entity.pdbx_description
1 polymer ?
#
loop_
_entity_poly.entity_id
_entity_poly.type
_entity_poly.pdbx_seq_one_letter_code
_entity_poly.pdbx_strand_id
1 'polypeptide(L)'
;MQNKLFLKAADICELLEVKQTSAYEIIGNLNKELEEQGYLTLRGKVPTKYFVKRFYGAVWAFDYDKMFCVLMENEICRKVCEKNKYNSWTKLIGQYCISMA
;
A
#
# COMPACT_ATOMS: atom_id res chain seq x y z
N MET A 1 -9.02 3.29 -1.15
CA MET A 1 -8.13 4.37 -0.64
C MET A 1 -7.73 5.25 -1.82
N GLN A 2 -8.04 6.54 -1.80
CA GLN A 2 -7.50 7.47 -2.81
C GLN A 2 -5.98 7.55 -2.63
N ASN A 3 -5.22 7.35 -3.72
CA ASN A 3 -3.77 7.49 -3.75
C ASN A 3 -3.37 8.96 -3.55
N LYS A 4 -3.41 9.44 -2.30
CA LYS A 4 -2.89 10.75 -1.92
C LYS A 4 -1.37 10.73 -2.06
N LEU A 5 -0.82 11.67 -2.84
CA LEU A 5 0.64 11.81 -3.04
C LEU A 5 1.35 12.32 -1.78
N PHE A 6 0.66 13.11 -0.96
CA PHE A 6 1.19 13.70 0.26
C PHE A 6 0.21 13.50 1.41
N LEU A 7 0.75 13.23 2.59
CA LEU A 7 0.02 13.15 3.86
C LEU A 7 0.18 14.46 4.63
N LYS A 8 -0.90 14.89 5.27
CA LYS A 8 -0.94 16.00 6.23
C LYS A 8 -1.07 15.45 7.65
N ALA A 9 -0.93 16.32 8.66
CA ALA A 9 -1.06 15.93 10.06
C ALA A 9 -2.39 15.19 10.35
N ALA A 10 -3.51 15.62 9.77
CA ALA A 10 -4.79 14.95 9.91
C ALA A 10 -4.78 13.50 9.37
N ASP A 11 -4.16 13.27 8.21
CA ASP A 11 -4.05 11.92 7.64
C ASP A 11 -3.17 11.02 8.54
N ILE A 12 -2.10 11.57 9.11
CA ILE A 12 -1.21 10.83 10.02
C ILE A 12 -1.88 10.54 11.36
N CYS A 13 -2.68 11.47 11.89
CA CYS A 13 -3.50 11.25 13.08
C CYS A 13 -4.47 10.08 12.89
N GLU A 14 -5.13 10.01 11.73
CA GLU A 14 -6.03 8.92 11.40
C GLU A 14 -5.28 7.59 11.21
N LEU A 15 -4.13 7.61 10.53
CA LEU A 15 -3.34 6.41 10.22
C LEU A 15 -2.63 5.80 11.43
N LEU A 16 -2.17 6.62 12.37
CA LEU A 16 -1.40 6.18 13.54
C LEU A 16 -2.16 6.31 14.87
N GLU A 17 -3.39 6.81 14.84
CA GLU A 17 -4.22 7.07 16.03
C GLU A 17 -3.53 7.97 17.07
N VAL A 18 -2.75 8.95 16.59
CA VAL A 18 -1.98 9.88 17.43
C VAL A 18 -2.61 11.27 17.50
N LYS A 19 -2.26 12.03 18.53
CA LYS A 19 -2.63 13.44 18.65
C LYS A 19 -1.97 14.30 17.56
N GLN A 20 -2.60 15.42 17.21
CA GLN A 20 -2.07 16.34 16.20
C GLN A 20 -0.65 16.83 16.47
N THR A 21 -0.31 17.10 17.73
CA THR A 21 1.04 17.53 18.12
C THR A 21 2.10 16.49 17.72
N SER A 22 1.84 15.22 18.02
CA SER A 22 2.71 14.10 17.64
C SER A 22 2.77 13.92 16.12
N ALA A 23 1.66 14.13 15.40
CA ALA A 23 1.68 14.07 13.94
C ALA A 23 2.56 15.17 13.31
N TYR A 24 2.57 16.39 13.86
CA TYR A 24 3.46 17.46 13.38
C TYR A 24 4.94 17.15 13.67
N GLU A 25 5.25 16.60 14.84
CA GLU A 25 6.61 16.16 15.18
C GLU A 25 7.10 15.09 14.20
N ILE A 26 6.25 14.10 13.88
CA ILE A 26 6.54 13.06 12.89
C ILE A 26 6.83 13.67 11.52
N ILE A 27 5.99 14.59 11.03
CA ILE A 27 6.22 15.26 9.74
C ILE A 27 7.54 16.03 9.74
N GLY A 28 7.83 16.75 10.83
CA GLY A 28 9.07 17.51 10.98
C GLY A 28 10.30 16.61 10.90
N ASN A 29 10.29 15.49 11.62
CA ASN A 29 11.39 14.52 11.61
C ASN A 29 11.59 13.90 10.22
N LEU A 30 10.51 13.51 9.54
CA LEU A 30 10.59 12.92 8.20
C LEU A 30 11.09 13.92 7.16
N ASN A 31 10.66 15.18 7.23
CA ASN A 31 11.18 16.22 6.36
C ASN A 31 12.66 16.49 6.62
N LYS A 32 13.10 16.50 7.88
CA LYS A 32 14.52 16.64 8.20
C LYS A 32 15.37 15.51 7.58
N GLU A 33 14.92 14.26 7.68
CA GLU A 33 15.61 13.13 7.02
C GLU A 33 15.66 13.27 5.50
N LEU A 34 14.60 13.79 4.88
CA LEU A 34 14.54 14.03 3.43
C LEU A 34 15.49 15.16 3.00
N GLU A 35 15.56 16.24 3.78
CA GLU A 35 16.51 17.34 3.57
C GLU A 35 17.95 16.87 3.69
N GLU A 36 18.27 16.03 4.69
CA GLU A 36 19.59 15.42 4.87
C GLU A 36 19.98 14.52 3.69
N GLN A 37 19.00 13.90 3.03
CA GLN A 37 19.20 13.13 1.79
C GLN A 37 19.27 13.99 0.52
N GLY A 38 19.15 15.32 0.64
CA GLY A 38 19.21 16.27 -0.48
C GLY A 38 17.88 16.45 -1.23
N TYR A 39 16.76 15.99 -0.68
CA TYR A 39 15.43 16.19 -1.27
C TYR A 39 14.80 17.50 -0.82
N LEU A 40 13.93 18.05 -1.67
CA LEU A 40 13.07 19.16 -1.30
C LEU A 40 11.88 18.69 -0.48
N THR A 41 11.58 19.41 0.60
CA THR A 41 10.49 19.11 1.53
C THR A 41 9.46 20.22 1.57
N LEU A 42 8.27 19.87 2.06
CA LEU A 42 7.17 20.82 2.22
C LEU A 42 6.73 20.85 3.67
N ARG A 43 6.74 22.03 4.29
CA ARG A 43 6.31 22.19 5.68
C ARG A 43 4.86 21.69 5.87
N GLY A 44 4.65 20.85 6.88
CA GLY A 44 3.33 20.31 7.23
C GLY A 44 2.81 19.21 6.28
N LYS A 45 3.62 18.76 5.32
CA LYS A 45 3.31 17.64 4.43
C LYS A 45 4.49 16.68 4.36
N VAL A 46 4.22 15.41 4.09
CA VAL A 46 5.24 14.40 3.81
C VAL A 46 4.80 13.55 2.61
N PRO A 47 5.71 13.15 1.70
CA PRO A 47 5.36 12.21 0.64
C PRO A 47 4.87 10.88 1.22
N THR A 48 3.71 10.41 0.76
CA THR A 48 3.09 9.16 1.27
C THR A 48 4.03 7.97 1.13
N LYS A 49 4.75 7.88 0.01
CA LYS A 49 5.73 6.80 -0.22
C LYS A 49 6.85 6.78 0.82
N TYR A 50 7.33 7.95 1.22
CA TYR A 50 8.41 8.05 2.21
C TYR A 50 7.90 7.75 3.61
N PHE A 51 6.72 8.27 3.96
CA PHE A 51 6.05 7.94 5.23
C PHE A 51 5.84 6.43 5.38
N VAL A 52 5.28 5.77 4.36
CA VAL A 52 5.09 4.31 4.36
C VAL A 52 6.44 3.59 4.46
N LYS A 53 7.46 4.00 3.70
CA LYS A 53 8.80 3.39 3.80
C LYS A 53 9.38 3.43 5.22
N ARG A 54 9.13 4.50 5.98
CA ARG A 54 9.73 4.74 7.30
C ARG A 54 8.94 4.17 8.47
N PHE A 55 7.60 4.29 8.42
CA PHE A 55 6.70 3.85 9.50
C PHE A 55 6.14 2.44 9.26
N TYR A 56 5.95 2.04 8.01
CA TYR A 56 5.50 0.69 7.69
C TYR A 56 6.70 -0.22 7.41
N GLY A 57 7.25 -0.79 8.48
CA GLY A 57 8.22 -1.90 8.42
C GLY A 57 7.62 -3.27 8.04
N ALA A 58 6.34 -3.38 7.68
CA ALA A 58 5.69 -4.69 7.50
C ALA A 58 4.46 -4.65 6.56
N VAL A 59 4.63 -4.16 5.33
CA VAL A 59 3.60 -4.36 4.30
C VAL A 59 4.25 -5.08 3.12
N TRP A 60 4.56 -6.35 3.35
CA TRP A 60 4.20 -7.36 2.37
C TRP A 60 2.66 -7.51 2.37
N ALA A 61 1.89 -6.42 2.19
CA ALA A 61 0.51 -6.61 1.76
C ALA A 61 0.66 -7.17 0.37
N PHE A 62 0.49 -8.48 0.31
CA PHE A 62 0.45 -9.21 -0.91
C PHE A 62 -0.69 -8.63 -1.73
N ASP A 63 -0.34 -7.90 -2.77
CA ASP A 63 -1.29 -7.27 -3.65
C ASP A 63 -1.90 -8.36 -4.52
N TYR A 64 -2.99 -8.94 -4.02
CA TYR A 64 -3.73 -10.02 -4.68
C TYR A 64 -4.23 -9.62 -6.07
N ASP A 65 -4.55 -8.34 -6.26
CA ASP A 65 -4.96 -7.81 -7.56
C ASP A 65 -3.78 -7.77 -8.51
N LYS A 66 -2.63 -7.27 -8.05
CA LYS A 66 -1.38 -7.30 -8.83
C LYS A 66 -0.97 -8.72 -9.18
N MET A 67 -1.09 -9.68 -8.27
CA MET A 67 -0.75 -11.06 -8.57
C MET A 67 -1.73 -11.70 -9.56
N PHE A 68 -3.03 -11.41 -9.45
CA PHE A 68 -3.99 -11.86 -10.45
C PHE A 68 -3.66 -11.28 -11.83
N CYS A 69 -3.29 -10.00 -11.91
CA CYS A 69 -2.84 -9.39 -13.17
C CYS A 69 -1.62 -10.12 -13.75
N VAL A 70 -0.59 -10.38 -12.94
CA VAL A 70 0.62 -11.12 -13.39
C VAL A 70 0.26 -12.54 -13.84
N LEU A 71 -0.64 -13.22 -13.12
CA LEU A 71 -1.13 -14.55 -13.53
C LEU A 71 -1.84 -14.51 -14.88
N MET A 72 -2.60 -13.45 -15.17
CA MET A 72 -3.31 -13.26 -16.44
C MET A 72 -2.37 -12.92 -17.62
N GLU A 73 -1.11 -12.58 -17.37
CA GLU A 73 -0.09 -12.43 -18.42
C GLU A 73 0.24 -13.79 -19.08
N ASN A 74 0.11 -14.89 -18.34
CA ASN A 74 0.28 -16.24 -18.88
C ASN A 74 -0.96 -16.71 -19.65
N GLU A 75 -0.77 -17.17 -20.89
CA GLU A 75 -1.87 -17.56 -21.79
C GLU A 75 -2.68 -18.75 -21.28
N ILE A 76 -2.03 -19.74 -20.65
CA ILE A 76 -2.69 -20.93 -20.09
C ILE A 76 -3.57 -20.50 -18.92
N CYS A 77 -3.00 -19.72 -18.00
CA CYS A 77 -3.71 -19.21 -16.83
C CYS A 77 -4.93 -18.36 -17.24
N ARG A 78 -4.78 -17.51 -18.25
CA ARG A 78 -5.88 -16.69 -18.80
C ARG A 78 -7.03 -17.53 -19.31
N LYS A 79 -6.76 -18.53 -20.17
CA LYS A 79 -7.78 -19.43 -20.72
C LYS A 79 -8.51 -20.21 -19.61
N VAL A 80 -7.79 -20.64 -18.57
CA VAL A 80 -8.38 -21.33 -17.42
C VAL A 80 -9.28 -20.39 -16.61
N CYS A 81 -8.84 -19.15 -16.36
CA CYS A 81 -9.64 -18.15 -15.65
C CYS A 81 -10.91 -17.77 -16.42
N GLU A 82 -10.83 -17.60 -17.74
CA GLU A 82 -11.99 -17.32 -18.60
C GLU A 82 -13.00 -18.48 -18.59
N LYS A 83 -12.53 -19.71 -18.78
CA LYS A 83 -13.39 -20.92 -18.79
C LYS A 83 -14.18 -21.08 -17.48
N ASN A 84 -13.54 -20.75 -16.35
CA ASN A 84 -14.13 -20.92 -15.01
C ASN A 84 -14.72 -19.62 -14.43
N LYS A 85 -14.74 -18.53 -15.21
CA LYS A 85 -15.26 -17.21 -14.80
C LYS A 85 -14.61 -16.65 -13.53
N TYR A 86 -13.31 -16.90 -13.35
CA TYR A 86 -12.52 -16.32 -12.27
C TYR A 86 -12.15 -14.88 -12.63
N ASN A 87 -12.55 -13.94 -11.78
CA ASN A 87 -12.33 -12.50 -12.00
C ASN A 87 -11.52 -11.83 -10.88
N SER A 88 -11.03 -12.61 -9.91
CA SER A 88 -10.15 -12.16 -8.84
C SER A 88 -9.32 -13.32 -8.32
N TRP A 89 -8.19 -13.01 -7.69
CA TRP A 89 -7.38 -13.99 -6.98
C TRP A 89 -8.19 -14.77 -5.93
N THR A 90 -9.07 -14.08 -5.20
CA THR A 90 -9.92 -14.68 -4.17
C THR A 90 -10.90 -15.71 -4.72
N LYS A 91 -11.48 -15.50 -5.91
CA LYS A 91 -12.34 -16.51 -6.55
C LYS A 91 -11.55 -17.69 -7.08
N LEU A 92 -10.38 -17.43 -7.64
CA LEU A 92 -9.48 -18.46 -8.15
C LEU A 92 -9.04 -19.40 -7.01
N ILE A 93 -8.49 -18.83 -5.93
CA ILE A 93 -7.98 -19.61 -4.80
C ILE A 93 -9.09 -20.15 -3.90
N GLY A 94 -10.23 -19.46 -3.79
CA GLY A 94 -11.37 -19.91 -3.00
C GLY A 94 -11.85 -21.31 -3.41
N GLN A 95 -11.73 -21.69 -4.68
CA GLN A 95 -12.10 -23.04 -5.15
C GLN A 95 -11.12 -24.14 -4.71
N TYR A 96 -9.82 -23.83 -4.62
CA TYR A 96 -8.78 -24.80 -4.25
C TYR A 96 -8.49 -24.85 -2.75
N CYS A 97 -8.80 -23.78 -2.00
CA CYS A 97 -8.62 -23.74 -0.55
C CYS A 97 -9.82 -24.32 0.22
N ILE A 98 -11.02 -24.36 -0.34
CA ILE A 98 -12.18 -24.99 0.31
C ILE A 98 -12.10 -26.54 0.24
N SER A 99 -11.34 -27.10 -0.70
CA SER A 99 -11.18 -28.57 -0.84
C SER A 99 -10.12 -29.19 0.08
N MET A 100 -9.57 -28.44 1.05
CA MET A 100 -8.62 -28.94 2.07
C MET A 100 -9.20 -28.86 3.50
N ALA A 101 -10.51 -29.05 3.64
CA ALA A 101 -11.19 -29.26 4.91
C ALA A 101 -11.97 -30.58 4.88
#